data_AF-A0A529YQH8-F1
#
_entry.id   AF-A0A529YQH8-F1
#
_cell.length_a   1.000
_cell.length_b   1.000
_cell.length_c   1.000
_cell.angle_alpha   90.00
_cell.angle_beta   90.00
_cell.angle_gamma   90.00
#
_symmetry.space_group_name_H-M   'P 1'
#
loop_
_entity.id
_entity.type
_entity.pdbx_description
1 polymer ?
#
loop_
_entity_poly.entity_id
_entity_poly.type
_entity_poly.pdbx_seq_one_letter_code
_entity_poly.pdbx_strand_id
1 'polypeptide(L)'
;MEHAPPAAPAVRETLERLLASETFGRSERARRLLRYLVEREQAGEADRLKGVSIAMDVFGKDGDFDASTDAVVRVQAGRLRELLDQYFANEGIAEPVRIAIPRGGYVPSYELNAIRLPGDAKSATGNISRQPQASAEAAPAAADYLDSPTSDEPVPLTAPAAPAQSLTQQLRFFWAAMVLVIAMLGVLILR
;
A
#
# COMPACT_ATOMS: atom_id res chain seq x y z
N MET A 1 11.03 -2.76 0.56
CA MET A 1 10.34 -4.01 0.93
C MET A 1 9.48 -4.36 -0.27
N GLU A 2 9.95 -5.26 -1.12
CA GLU A 2 9.14 -5.81 -2.22
C GLU A 2 8.03 -6.65 -1.61
N HIS A 3 6.80 -6.14 -1.65
CA HIS A 3 5.62 -6.94 -1.34
C HIS A 3 5.42 -7.90 -2.50
N ALA A 4 5.82 -9.17 -2.31
CA ALA A 4 5.36 -10.23 -3.20
C ALA A 4 3.81 -10.17 -3.22
N PRO A 5 3.18 -10.06 -4.39
CA PRO A 5 1.73 -10.00 -4.47
C PRO A 5 1.17 -11.24 -3.78
N PRO A 6 0.20 -11.10 -2.86
CA PRO A 6 -0.43 -12.27 -2.26
C PRO A 6 -0.91 -13.19 -3.37
N ALA A 7 -0.67 -14.49 -3.22
CA ALA A 7 -0.97 -15.47 -4.25
C ALA A 7 -2.37 -15.19 -4.83
N ALA A 8 -2.47 -15.04 -6.15
CA ALA A 8 -3.70 -14.69 -6.83
C ALA A 8 -4.99 -15.42 -6.37
N PRO A 9 -4.97 -16.71 -5.94
CA PRO A 9 -6.13 -17.34 -5.33
C PRO A 9 -6.62 -16.67 -4.03
N ALA A 10 -5.72 -16.28 -3.12
CA ALA A 10 -6.10 -15.69 -1.83
C ALA A 10 -6.81 -14.33 -2.02
N VAL A 11 -6.33 -13.51 -2.95
CA VAL A 11 -6.98 -12.24 -3.32
C VAL A 11 -8.40 -12.48 -3.85
N ARG A 12 -8.57 -13.47 -4.73
CA ARG A 12 -9.87 -13.80 -5.32
C ARG A 12 -10.85 -14.33 -4.28
N GLU A 13 -10.40 -15.20 -3.37
CA GLU A 13 -11.25 -15.71 -2.29
C GLU A 13 -11.68 -14.61 -1.33
N THR A 14 -10.77 -13.72 -0.92
CA THR A 14 -11.11 -12.56 -0.10
C THR A 14 -12.08 -11.64 -0.85
N LEU A 15 -11.88 -11.41 -2.15
CA LEU A 15 -12.81 -10.61 -2.96
C LEU A 15 -14.23 -11.21 -2.92
N GLU A 16 -14.39 -12.51 -3.14
CA GLU A 16 -15.72 -13.13 -3.13
C GLU A 16 -16.38 -13.05 -1.74
N ARG A 17 -15.64 -13.30 -0.66
CA ARG A 17 -16.15 -13.14 0.72
C ARG A 17 -16.57 -11.70 1.00
N LEU A 18 -15.78 -10.74 0.56
CA LEU A 18 -16.04 -9.32 0.74
C LEU A 18 -17.27 -8.88 -0.08
N LEU A 19 -17.43 -9.34 -1.31
CA LEU A 19 -18.59 -9.01 -2.15
C LEU A 19 -19.90 -9.65 -1.65
N ALA A 20 -19.81 -10.78 -0.94
CA ALA A 20 -20.94 -11.43 -0.30
C ALA A 20 -21.29 -10.88 1.09
N SER A 21 -20.48 -9.96 1.63
CA SER A 21 -20.66 -9.40 2.99
C SER A 21 -21.88 -8.49 3.12
N GLU A 22 -22.36 -8.31 4.36
CA GLU A 22 -23.45 -7.38 4.66
C GLU A 22 -23.05 -5.92 4.40
N THR A 23 -21.78 -5.60 4.62
CA THR A 23 -21.19 -4.28 4.34
C THR A 23 -21.34 -3.92 2.85
N PHE A 24 -21.02 -4.85 1.95
CA PHE A 24 -21.14 -4.64 0.50
C PHE A 24 -22.53 -4.96 -0.06
N GLY A 25 -23.33 -5.73 0.69
CA GLY A 25 -24.71 -6.12 0.37
C GLY A 25 -25.62 -4.96 -0.02
N ARG A 26 -25.35 -3.75 0.49
CA ARG A 26 -26.19 -2.56 0.23
C ARG A 26 -25.82 -1.76 -1.03
N SER A 27 -24.71 -2.08 -1.72
CA SER A 27 -24.24 -1.29 -2.88
C SER A 27 -23.72 -2.14 -4.04
N GLU A 28 -24.60 -2.42 -5.00
CA GLU A 28 -24.22 -3.08 -6.26
C GLU A 28 -23.15 -2.31 -7.04
N ARG A 29 -23.19 -0.97 -6.99
CA ARG A 29 -22.19 -0.13 -7.65
C ARG A 29 -20.79 -0.30 -7.06
N ALA A 30 -20.68 -0.35 -5.72
CA ALA A 30 -19.40 -0.58 -5.06
C ALA A 30 -18.86 -1.99 -5.35
N ARG A 31 -19.75 -2.99 -5.39
CA ARG A 31 -19.38 -4.37 -5.75
C ARG A 31 -18.83 -4.48 -7.17
N ARG A 32 -19.54 -3.90 -8.15
CA ARG A 32 -19.07 -3.86 -9.56
C ARG A 32 -17.74 -3.16 -9.69
N LEU A 33 -17.59 -2.01 -9.05
CA LEU A 33 -16.34 -1.25 -9.08
C LEU A 33 -15.19 -2.07 -8.48
N LEU A 34 -15.34 -2.62 -7.28
CA LEU A 34 -14.28 -3.39 -6.64
C LEU A 34 -13.88 -4.62 -7.46
N ARG A 35 -14.88 -5.37 -7.96
CA ARG A 35 -14.66 -6.53 -8.81
C ARG A 35 -13.83 -6.15 -10.04
N TYR A 36 -14.26 -5.11 -10.75
CA TYR A 36 -13.56 -4.61 -11.93
C TYR A 36 -12.10 -4.22 -11.63
N LEU A 37 -11.86 -3.48 -10.54
CA LEU A 37 -10.51 -3.04 -10.18
C LEU A 37 -9.59 -4.22 -9.87
N VAL A 38 -10.05 -5.19 -9.08
CA VAL A 38 -9.25 -6.35 -8.68
C VAL A 38 -9.01 -7.30 -9.85
N GLU A 39 -10.03 -7.58 -10.66
CA GLU A 39 -9.88 -8.50 -11.81
C GLU A 39 -8.94 -7.93 -12.88
N ARG A 40 -9.01 -6.63 -13.17
CA ARG A 40 -8.10 -5.97 -14.11
C ARG A 40 -6.67 -5.92 -13.61
N GLU A 41 -6.47 -5.62 -12.32
CA GLU A 41 -5.12 -5.59 -11.73
C GLU A 41 -4.49 -7.00 -11.76
N GLN A 42 -5.24 -8.02 -11.37
CA GLN A 42 -4.79 -9.42 -11.39
C GLN A 42 -4.57 -9.98 -12.81
N ALA A 43 -5.15 -9.33 -13.82
CA ALA A 43 -4.88 -9.61 -15.24
C ALA A 43 -3.63 -8.88 -15.78
N GLY A 44 -2.92 -8.12 -14.94
CA GLY A 44 -1.78 -7.30 -15.35
C GLY A 44 -2.17 -6.02 -16.09
N GLU A 45 -3.45 -5.61 -16.03
CA GLU A 45 -3.98 -4.45 -16.74
C GLU A 45 -4.12 -3.21 -15.82
N ALA A 46 -3.28 -3.09 -14.79
CA ALA A 46 -3.34 -1.99 -13.83
C ALA A 46 -3.27 -0.60 -14.48
N ASP A 47 -2.49 -0.46 -15.57
CA ASP A 47 -2.35 0.80 -16.33
C ASP A 47 -3.66 1.26 -16.99
N ARG A 48 -4.63 0.36 -17.15
CA ARG A 48 -5.96 0.66 -17.70
C ARG A 48 -6.94 1.15 -16.64
N LEU A 49 -6.59 1.10 -15.35
CA LEU A 49 -7.41 1.56 -14.24
C LEU A 49 -7.40 3.10 -14.12
N LYS A 50 -7.83 3.77 -15.19
CA LYS A 50 -7.99 5.22 -15.27
C LYS A 50 -9.46 5.59 -15.08
N GLY A 51 -9.71 6.82 -14.63
CA GLY A 51 -11.07 7.30 -14.36
C GLY A 51 -12.00 7.17 -15.57
N VAL A 52 -11.51 7.47 -16.78
CA VAL A 52 -12.28 7.35 -18.03
C VAL A 52 -12.66 5.89 -18.31
N SER A 53 -11.71 4.95 -18.25
CA SER A 53 -11.98 3.52 -18.48
C SER A 53 -13.00 2.98 -17.47
N ILE A 54 -12.88 3.38 -16.20
CA ILE A 54 -13.82 2.97 -15.15
C ILE A 54 -15.23 3.56 -15.41
N ALA A 55 -15.30 4.81 -15.85
CA ALA A 55 -16.58 5.44 -16.19
C ALA A 55 -17.33 4.67 -17.28
N MET A 56 -16.61 4.25 -18.33
CA MET A 56 -17.16 3.48 -19.43
C MET A 56 -17.50 2.04 -19.00
N ASP A 57 -16.51 1.30 -18.53
CA ASP A 57 -16.63 -0.15 -18.29
C ASP A 57 -17.55 -0.49 -17.10
N VAL A 58 -17.58 0.35 -16.05
CA VAL A 58 -18.33 0.07 -14.82
C VAL A 58 -19.64 0.87 -14.75
N PHE A 59 -19.62 2.13 -15.17
CA PHE A 59 -20.76 3.04 -15.04
C PHE A 59 -21.53 3.28 -16.33
N GLY A 60 -21.10 2.68 -17.46
CA GLY A 60 -21.79 2.77 -18.74
C GLY A 60 -21.82 4.19 -19.30
N LYS A 61 -20.76 4.97 -19.05
CA LYS A 61 -20.62 6.32 -19.62
C LYS A 61 -20.10 6.24 -21.05
N ASP A 62 -20.52 7.21 -21.85
CA ASP A 62 -20.15 7.29 -23.27
C ASP A 62 -18.76 7.96 -23.46
N GLY A 63 -18.30 7.99 -24.72
CA GLY A 63 -17.03 8.58 -25.15
C GLY A 63 -16.79 10.04 -24.70
N ASP A 64 -17.87 10.79 -24.44
CA ASP A 64 -17.83 12.20 -24.05
C ASP A 64 -17.66 12.42 -22.54
N PHE A 65 -17.35 11.36 -21.78
CA PHE A 65 -17.10 11.48 -20.34
C PHE A 65 -15.88 12.36 -20.03
N ASP A 66 -16.12 13.47 -19.33
CA ASP A 66 -15.08 14.32 -18.76
C ASP A 66 -14.99 14.13 -17.25
N ALA A 67 -13.85 13.58 -16.80
CA ALA A 67 -13.57 13.36 -15.40
C ALA A 67 -13.53 14.64 -14.56
N SER A 68 -13.34 15.81 -15.18
CA SER A 68 -13.29 17.11 -14.51
C SER A 68 -14.67 17.56 -14.05
N THR A 69 -15.69 17.33 -14.87
CA THR A 69 -17.08 17.75 -14.67
C THR A 69 -17.97 16.64 -14.09
N ASP A 70 -17.76 15.37 -14.45
CA ASP A 70 -18.48 14.22 -13.88
C ASP A 70 -17.65 13.53 -12.78
N ALA A 71 -18.07 13.72 -11.53
CA ALA A 71 -17.40 13.17 -10.37
C ALA A 71 -17.81 11.73 -10.03
N VAL A 72 -18.64 11.05 -10.83
CA VAL A 72 -19.21 9.73 -10.49
C VAL A 72 -18.14 8.72 -10.05
N VAL A 73 -17.03 8.63 -10.77
CA VAL A 73 -15.94 7.70 -10.46
C VAL A 73 -15.26 8.08 -9.15
N ARG A 74 -15.01 9.38 -8.93
CA ARG A 74 -14.37 9.89 -7.72
C ARG A 74 -15.25 9.66 -6.48
N VAL A 75 -16.56 9.88 -6.60
CA VAL A 75 -17.55 9.64 -5.54
C VAL A 75 -17.66 8.15 -5.21
N GLN A 76 -17.79 7.29 -6.23
CA GLN A 76 -17.90 5.84 -6.00
C GLN A 76 -16.60 5.24 -5.46
N ALA A 77 -15.43 5.75 -5.86
CA ALA A 77 -14.17 5.35 -5.27
C ALA A 77 -14.04 5.82 -3.81
N GLY A 78 -14.57 6.99 -3.46
CA GLY A 78 -14.67 7.43 -2.05
C GLY A 78 -15.52 6.46 -1.23
N ARG A 79 -16.73 6.16 -1.73
CA ARG A 79 -17.64 5.21 -1.08
C ARG A 79 -17.04 3.81 -0.96
N LEU A 80 -16.33 3.34 -1.98
CA LEU A 80 -15.67 2.05 -1.95
C LEU A 80 -14.63 1.99 -0.82
N ARG A 81 -13.82 3.04 -0.64
CA ARG A 81 -12.83 3.10 0.44
C ARG A 81 -13.49 3.02 1.83
N GLU A 82 -14.58 3.76 2.04
CA GLU A 82 -15.35 3.70 3.29
C GLU A 82 -15.87 2.28 3.58
N LEU A 83 -16.39 1.59 2.57
CA LEU A 83 -16.90 0.24 2.71
C LEU A 83 -15.78 -0.78 2.97
N LEU A 84 -14.62 -0.63 2.33
CA LEU A 84 -13.45 -1.46 2.62
C LEU A 84 -12.98 -1.28 4.05
N ASP A 85 -12.87 -0.03 4.52
CA ASP A 85 -12.49 0.27 5.90
C ASP A 85 -13.50 -0.33 6.89
N GLN A 86 -14.80 -0.18 6.63
CA GLN A 86 -15.86 -0.78 7.45
C GLN A 86 -15.79 -2.30 7.46
N TYR A 87 -15.59 -2.94 6.31
CA TYR A 87 -15.53 -4.39 6.22
C TYR A 87 -14.34 -4.93 7.02
N PHE A 88 -13.13 -4.42 6.78
CA PHE A 88 -11.91 -4.89 7.46
C PHE A 88 -11.87 -4.52 8.95
N ALA A 89 -12.65 -3.54 9.40
CA ALA A 89 -12.83 -3.23 10.83
C ALA A 89 -13.83 -4.15 11.53
N ASN A 90 -14.66 -4.91 10.79
CA ASN A 90 -15.75 -5.72 11.35
C ASN A 90 -15.75 -7.16 10.81
N GLU A 91 -16.48 -7.42 9.72
CA GLU A 91 -16.67 -8.77 9.15
C GLU A 91 -15.35 -9.40 8.68
N GLY A 92 -14.42 -8.57 8.20
CA GLY A 92 -13.17 -8.97 7.56
C GLY A 92 -11.92 -8.95 8.45
N ILE A 93 -12.04 -8.79 9.78
CA ILE A 93 -10.87 -8.67 10.69
C ILE A 93 -9.88 -9.83 10.52
N ALA A 94 -10.42 -11.04 10.29
CA ALA A 94 -9.64 -12.26 10.17
C ALA A 94 -9.24 -12.60 8.72
N GLU A 95 -9.57 -11.79 7.72
CA GLU A 95 -9.22 -12.07 6.33
C GLU A 95 -7.69 -12.15 6.16
N PRO A 96 -7.15 -13.17 5.46
CA PRO A 96 -5.71 -13.35 5.31
C PRO A 96 -5.04 -12.27 4.44
N VAL A 97 -5.83 -11.64 3.56
CA VAL A 97 -5.39 -10.54 2.70
C VAL A 97 -6.29 -9.35 2.94
N ARG A 98 -5.71 -8.17 3.12
CA ARG A 98 -6.42 -6.90 3.16
C ARG A 98 -6.31 -6.22 1.80
N ILE A 99 -7.46 -5.90 1.21
CA ILE A 99 -7.56 -5.19 -0.06
C ILE A 99 -7.82 -3.71 0.25
N ALA A 100 -6.98 -2.82 -0.27
CA ALA A 100 -7.14 -1.38 -0.11
C ALA A 100 -7.10 -0.67 -1.47
N ILE A 101 -7.77 0.48 -1.58
CA ILE A 101 -7.69 1.36 -2.76
C ILE A 101 -7.04 2.68 -2.32
N PRO A 102 -5.75 2.90 -2.64
CA PRO A 102 -5.04 4.12 -2.27
C PRO A 102 -5.72 5.39 -2.79
N ARG A 103 -5.52 6.51 -2.09
CA ARG A 103 -5.94 7.83 -2.59
C ARG A 103 -5.06 8.25 -3.78
N GLY A 104 -5.64 9.01 -4.69
CA GLY A 104 -4.93 9.48 -5.89
C GLY A 104 -4.89 8.48 -7.06
N GLY A 105 -5.36 7.24 -6.85
CA GLY A 105 -5.45 6.23 -7.90
C GLY A 105 -6.63 5.28 -7.70
N TYR A 106 -6.70 4.29 -8.58
CA TYR A 106 -7.71 3.24 -8.59
C TYR A 106 -7.12 1.83 -8.55
N VAL A 107 -5.79 1.70 -8.63
CA VAL A 107 -5.09 0.41 -8.56
C VAL A 107 -5.19 -0.13 -7.13
N PRO A 108 -5.75 -1.35 -6.92
CA PRO A 108 -5.76 -1.99 -5.62
C PRO A 108 -4.35 -2.26 -5.08
N SER A 109 -4.22 -2.21 -3.76
CA SER A 109 -3.03 -2.66 -3.03
C SER A 109 -3.41 -3.77 -2.07
N TYR A 110 -2.48 -4.70 -1.84
CA TYR A 110 -2.73 -5.87 -1.02
C TYR A 110 -1.73 -5.97 0.13
N GLU A 111 -2.26 -6.22 1.33
CA GLU A 111 -1.47 -6.39 2.55
C GLU A 111 -1.77 -7.76 3.16
N LEU A 112 -0.74 -8.50 3.56
CA LEU A 112 -0.93 -9.76 4.29
C LEU A 112 -1.35 -9.47 5.73
N ASN A 113 -2.40 -10.14 6.19
CA ASN A 113 -2.84 -10.07 7.58
C ASN A 113 -2.15 -11.17 8.39
N ALA A 114 -1.21 -10.77 9.25
CA ALA A 114 -0.42 -11.69 10.07
C ALA A 114 -1.25 -12.54 11.04
N ILE A 115 -2.51 -12.16 11.31
CA ILE A 115 -3.43 -12.91 12.18
C ILE A 115 -3.74 -14.30 11.59
N ARG A 116 -3.56 -14.50 10.28
CA ARG A 116 -3.98 -15.72 9.58
C ARG A 116 -2.95 -16.37 8.66
N LEU A 117 -1.67 -16.01 8.72
CA LEU A 117 -0.67 -16.98 8.24
C LEU A 117 -0.56 -18.05 9.32
N PRO A 118 -1.13 -19.27 9.17
CA PRO A 118 -0.54 -20.40 9.85
C PRO A 118 0.93 -20.38 9.45
N GLY A 119 1.80 -20.25 10.43
CA GLY A 119 3.22 -20.46 10.23
C GLY A 119 3.43 -21.92 9.85
N ASP A 120 3.22 -22.27 8.58
CA ASP A 120 3.86 -23.40 7.92
C ASP A 120 5.37 -23.07 7.75
N ALA A 121 6.01 -22.68 8.85
CA ALA A 121 7.44 -22.51 9.04
C ALA A 121 7.68 -22.07 10.49
N LYS A 122 7.15 -22.82 11.45
CA LYS A 122 7.96 -23.08 12.64
C LYS A 122 9.18 -23.83 12.09
N SER A 123 10.20 -23.08 11.67
CA SER A 123 11.54 -23.60 11.43
C SER A 123 11.99 -24.20 12.74
N ALA A 124 11.63 -25.47 12.91
CA ALA A 124 12.35 -26.45 13.66
C ALA A 124 13.75 -26.49 13.06
N THR A 125 14.62 -25.60 13.52
CA THR A 125 16.03 -25.90 13.62
C THR A 125 16.40 -25.55 15.04
N GLY A 126 16.60 -26.64 15.79
CA GLY A 126 16.97 -26.63 17.18
C GLY A 126 18.21 -25.80 17.44
N ASN A 127 18.29 -25.44 18.71
CA ASN A 127 19.39 -24.74 19.32
C ASN A 127 20.72 -25.54 19.26
N ILE A 128 21.81 -24.79 19.47
CA ILE A 128 23.13 -25.19 20.01
C ILE A 128 23.87 -26.40 19.41
N SER A 129 24.96 -26.09 18.68
CA SER A 129 26.30 -26.53 19.12
C SER A 129 27.45 -25.80 18.41
N ARG A 130 28.30 -25.21 19.24
CA ARG A 130 29.75 -24.94 19.09
C ARG A 130 30.20 -23.83 18.14
N GLN A 131 30.48 -22.71 18.80
CA GLN A 131 31.73 -21.99 18.62
C GLN A 131 32.94 -22.91 18.83
N PRO A 132 33.97 -22.81 17.97
CA PRO A 132 35.35 -22.83 18.44
C PRO A 132 36.07 -21.50 18.15
N GLN A 133 37.06 -21.27 18.99
CA GLN A 133 37.83 -20.06 19.22
C GLN A 133 38.81 -19.70 18.09
N ALA A 134 39.04 -18.38 17.97
CA ALA A 134 40.32 -17.65 17.92
C ALA A 134 41.63 -18.29 17.42
N SER A 135 42.46 -17.39 16.86
CA SER A 135 43.86 -17.51 16.39
C SER A 135 43.92 -17.80 14.87
N ALA A 136 44.65 -17.10 14.01
CA ALA A 136 45.78 -16.17 14.11
C ALA A 136 45.82 -15.42 12.74
N GLU A 137 46.00 -14.11 12.65
CA GLU A 137 47.28 -13.39 12.66
C GLU A 137 47.83 -13.07 11.25
N ALA A 138 48.32 -11.83 11.13
CA ALA A 138 49.31 -11.29 10.18
C ALA A 138 48.89 -10.86 8.75
N ALA A 139 48.79 -9.53 8.58
CA ALA A 139 49.29 -8.77 7.43
C ALA A 139 50.84 -8.92 7.30
N PRO A 140 51.48 -8.54 6.16
CA PRO A 140 51.88 -7.13 6.00
C PRO A 140 52.02 -6.59 4.54
N ALA A 141 51.98 -5.25 4.44
CA ALA A 141 52.82 -4.28 3.69
C ALA A 141 53.45 -4.67 2.31
N ALA A 142 53.65 -3.80 1.31
CA ALA A 142 53.96 -2.37 1.32
C ALA A 142 53.88 -1.75 -0.10
N ALA A 143 53.84 -0.41 -0.14
CA ALA A 143 54.34 0.52 -1.18
C ALA A 143 53.65 0.55 -2.56
N ASP A 144 53.01 1.67 -2.92
CA ASP A 144 53.76 2.79 -3.51
C ASP A 144 52.96 4.10 -3.44
N TYR A 145 53.67 5.21 -3.30
CA TYR A 145 53.16 6.57 -3.15
C TYR A 145 53.84 7.45 -4.21
N LEU A 146 53.16 8.55 -4.59
CA LEU A 146 53.57 9.62 -5.54
C LEU A 146 53.23 9.28 -7.01
N ASP A 147 52.64 10.14 -7.82
CA ASP A 147 52.59 11.61 -7.84
C ASP A 147 51.39 12.08 -8.69
N SER A 148 50.88 13.29 -8.42
CA SER A 148 49.81 13.97 -9.20
C SER A 148 50.44 14.72 -10.40
N PRO A 149 49.80 15.69 -11.10
CA PRO A 149 48.38 16.01 -11.36
C PRO A 149 48.10 16.20 -12.87
N THR A 150 46.84 16.32 -13.30
CA THR A 150 46.46 17.33 -14.32
C THR A 150 44.96 17.57 -14.32
N SER A 151 44.63 18.83 -14.08
CA SER A 151 43.30 19.42 -14.19
C SER A 151 42.76 19.27 -15.61
N ASP A 152 41.49 18.90 -15.73
CA ASP A 152 40.61 19.48 -16.74
C ASP A 152 39.23 19.64 -16.08
N GLU A 153 38.98 20.84 -15.57
CA GLU A 153 37.61 21.33 -15.43
C GLU A 153 37.19 21.74 -16.86
N PRO A 154 35.94 21.49 -17.26
CA PRO A 154 35.13 22.70 -17.44
C PRO A 154 33.64 22.54 -17.08
N VAL A 155 33.18 23.57 -16.36
CA VAL A 155 31.87 24.26 -16.40
C VAL A 155 30.76 23.75 -15.46
N PRO A 156 30.37 24.59 -14.46
CA PRO A 156 29.20 24.38 -13.63
C PRO A 156 27.95 24.92 -14.32
N LEU A 157 27.00 24.03 -14.63
CA LEU A 157 25.61 24.40 -14.88
C LEU A 157 24.82 24.20 -13.59
N THR A 158 24.72 25.29 -12.83
CA THR A 158 23.49 25.81 -12.23
C THR A 158 22.38 24.79 -11.89
N ALA A 159 22.22 24.62 -10.58
CA ALA A 159 20.97 24.51 -9.82
C ALA A 159 20.38 23.09 -9.59
N PRO A 160 19.55 22.95 -8.54
CA PRO A 160 20.02 22.82 -7.16
C PRO A 160 19.51 21.52 -6.53
N ALA A 161 20.17 21.15 -5.43
CA ALA A 161 19.77 20.11 -4.50
C ALA A 161 18.25 20.11 -4.23
N ALA A 162 17.56 19.07 -4.71
CA ALA A 162 16.34 18.61 -4.07
C ALA A 162 16.75 17.53 -3.06
N PRO A 163 16.51 17.73 -1.75
CA PRO A 163 16.85 16.72 -0.77
C PRO A 163 15.89 15.53 -0.94
N ALA A 164 16.45 14.34 -1.16
CA ALA A 164 15.76 13.07 -1.00
C ALA A 164 15.34 12.93 0.49
N GLN A 165 14.21 13.54 0.85
CA GLN A 165 13.68 13.53 2.20
C GLN A 165 12.49 12.57 2.28
N SER A 166 12.84 11.35 2.66
CA SER A 166 12.19 10.60 3.73
C SER A 166 10.66 10.55 3.70
N LEU A 167 10.16 9.47 3.12
CA LEU A 167 8.82 8.87 3.24
C LEU A 167 8.40 8.51 4.69
N THR A 168 9.02 9.12 5.71
CA THR A 168 8.89 8.75 7.12
C THR A 168 8.84 9.98 8.01
N GLN A 169 7.93 10.93 7.78
CA GLN A 169 7.66 11.96 8.81
C GLN A 169 6.31 12.68 8.75
N GLN A 170 5.28 12.17 8.08
CA GLN A 170 3.93 12.77 8.15
C GLN A 170 2.93 12.05 9.07
N LEU A 171 3.30 10.93 9.69
CA LEU A 171 2.39 10.16 10.54
C LEU A 171 2.21 10.72 11.98
N ARG A 172 2.77 11.90 12.30
CA ARG A 172 2.73 12.44 13.67
C ARG A 172 1.84 13.67 13.87
N PHE A 173 1.35 14.31 12.81
CA PHE A 173 0.50 15.50 12.97
C PHE A 173 -1.02 15.22 12.93
N PHE A 174 -1.45 14.02 12.52
CA PHE A 174 -2.89 13.68 12.49
C PHE A 174 -3.46 13.17 13.81
N TRP A 175 -2.63 12.79 14.80
CA TRP A 175 -3.11 12.31 16.10
C TRP A 175 -3.57 13.42 17.06
N ALA A 176 -3.04 14.65 16.94
CA ALA A 176 -3.33 15.73 17.89
C ALA A 176 -4.73 16.35 17.71
N ALA A 177 -5.26 16.38 16.48
CA ALA A 177 -6.60 16.92 16.21
C ALA A 177 -7.72 15.95 16.66
N MET A 178 -7.46 14.63 16.63
CA MET A 178 -8.44 13.61 17.02
C MET A 178 -8.70 13.59 18.54
N VAL A 179 -7.66 13.77 19.37
CA VAL A 179 -7.81 13.80 20.84
C VAL A 179 -8.63 15.02 21.30
N LEU A 180 -8.51 16.16 20.61
CA LEU A 180 -9.23 17.38 20.95
C LEU A 180 -10.75 17.23 20.75
N VAL A 181 -11.17 16.56 19.67
CA VAL A 181 -12.59 16.31 19.37
C VAL A 181 -13.19 15.29 20.35
N ILE A 182 -12.45 14.25 20.71
CA ILE A 182 -12.91 13.23 21.67
C ILE A 182 -13.06 13.83 23.07
N ALA A 183 -12.13 14.67 23.52
CA ALA A 183 -12.23 15.35 24.81
C ALA A 183 -13.41 16.33 24.86
N MET A 184 -13.68 17.05 23.76
CA MET A 184 -14.77 18.01 23.70
C MET A 184 -16.15 17.31 23.69
N LEU A 185 -16.27 16.13 23.07
CA LEU A 185 -17.51 15.35 23.08
C LEU A 185 -17.80 14.72 24.44
N GLY A 186 -16.77 14.30 25.18
CA GLY A 186 -16.92 13.70 26.52
C GLY A 186 -17.48 14.65 27.57
N VAL A 187 -17.17 15.94 27.49
CA VAL A 187 -17.66 16.97 28.45
C VAL A 187 -19.14 17.31 28.22
N LEU A 188 -19.67 17.09 27.02
CA LEU A 188 -21.06 17.39 26.68
C LEU A 188 -22.04 16.26 27.08
N ILE A 189 -21.54 15.03 27.23
CA ILE A 189 -22.35 13.87 27.61
C ILE A 189 -22.48 13.74 29.15
N LEU A 190 -21.62 14.43 29.91
CA LEU A 190 -21.60 14.39 31.37
C LEU A 190 -22.21 15.63 32.04
N ARG A 191 -22.94 16.47 31.29
CA ARG A 191 -23.66 17.64 31.81
C ARG A 191 -25.16 17.50 31.66
#